data_AF-A0A662I8K3-F1
#
_entry.id   AF-A0A662I8K3-F1
#
_cell.length_a   1.000
_cell.length_b   1.000
_cell.length_c   1.000
_cell.angle_alpha   90.00
_cell.angle_beta   90.00
_cell.angle_gamma   90.00
#
_symmetry.space_group_name_H-M   'P 1'
#
loop_
_entity.id
_entity.type
_entity.pdbx_description
1 polymer ?
#
loop_
_entity_poly.entity_id
_entity_poly.type
_entity_poly.pdbx_seq_one_letter_code
_entity_poly.pdbx_strand_id
1 'polypeptide(L)'
;MILDIPTRHGVSRETVAREVEETIRRAREALEVDRGDMLLVGPVQGGVYLDIVARAARELAKLDYDIYAVGGPVQLMENYNYRELVRLVMTAKMNLPPGKPLHLFGAGNPHMLALAVAMGVDLFDSASYALYARDGRYMTPHGVYRLEDLGDLPCECPICSKLSVDELREMPYQERVYRLALHNLYVLRAELRRIRNAIREGSLWELVELRARSHPSLLQALKEYERYVAFIERHHPVTRGVVSGLFFYDEVSRGRPEVYRHLHRLRERYTPPPADALLLALETEVKPFSRFGWIAELAKAVAGDALLRERIHVVVASAAYGVMPLELDSTYPLSQYESAIDTDEPRAAAALASDVAWFVRGLGRYRLAVVVYEARHETAAVEIVKRLRRAGLRAFLRPFTSIGDTLAFLKLVLALSQPHT
;
A
#
# COMPACT_ATOMS: atom_id res chain seq x y z
N MET A 1 27.87 -17.27 0.06
CA MET A 1 27.85 -15.79 0.10
C MET A 1 29.26 -15.29 -0.14
N ILE A 2 29.43 -14.22 -0.91
CA ILE A 2 30.76 -13.64 -1.13
C ILE A 2 31.30 -12.95 0.12
N LEU A 3 32.59 -12.62 0.13
CA LEU A 3 33.22 -11.85 1.20
C LEU A 3 32.92 -10.34 1.06
N ASP A 4 31.66 -9.95 1.24
CA ASP A 4 31.25 -8.55 1.20
C ASP A 4 31.75 -7.77 2.44
N ILE A 5 31.71 -6.44 2.35
CA ILE A 5 31.98 -5.56 3.49
C ILE A 5 30.65 -4.96 3.95
N PRO A 6 30.10 -5.42 5.09
CA PRO A 6 28.84 -4.90 5.61
C PRO A 6 28.95 -3.41 5.91
N THR A 7 28.07 -2.61 5.31
CA THR A 7 28.05 -1.17 5.53
C THR A 7 27.66 -0.88 6.98
N ARG A 8 28.51 -0.11 7.67
CA ARG A 8 28.31 0.28 9.08
C ARG A 8 27.65 1.66 9.16
N HIS A 9 26.80 1.86 10.16
CA HIS A 9 26.19 3.16 10.43
C HIS A 9 27.24 4.19 10.90
N GLY A 10 27.04 5.47 10.55
CA GLY A 10 27.93 6.57 10.94
C GLY A 10 29.23 6.67 10.13
N VAL A 11 29.44 5.81 9.14
CA VAL A 11 30.62 5.84 8.26
C VAL A 11 30.45 6.88 7.16
N SER A 12 31.55 7.56 6.80
CA SER A 12 31.55 8.60 5.77
C SER A 12 31.19 8.04 4.39
N ARG A 13 30.51 8.86 3.58
CA ARG A 13 30.12 8.49 2.20
C ARG A 13 31.28 7.96 1.37
N GLU A 14 32.46 8.61 1.47
CA GLU A 14 33.67 8.21 0.75
C GLU A 14 34.16 6.81 1.15
N THR A 15 34.15 6.52 2.45
CA THR A 15 34.56 5.21 2.96
C THR A 15 33.58 4.13 2.49
N VAL A 16 32.27 4.38 2.58
CA VAL A 16 31.25 3.45 2.10
C VAL A 16 31.40 3.21 0.60
N ALA A 17 31.65 4.24 -0.21
CA ALA A 17 31.88 4.08 -1.64
C ALA A 17 33.07 3.14 -1.93
N ARG A 18 34.19 3.32 -1.23
CA ARG A 18 35.38 2.47 -1.36
C ARG A 18 35.12 1.02 -0.92
N GLU A 19 34.43 0.82 0.21
CA GLU A 19 34.06 -0.52 0.71
C GLU A 19 33.10 -1.25 -0.25
N VAL A 20 32.19 -0.52 -0.91
CA VAL A 20 31.30 -1.04 -1.94
C VAL A 20 32.07 -1.42 -3.20
N GLU A 21 33.04 -0.61 -3.64
CA GLU A 21 33.89 -0.94 -4.79
C GLU A 21 34.71 -2.21 -4.55
N GLU A 22 35.26 -2.36 -3.34
CA GLU A 22 35.94 -3.58 -2.92
C GLU A 22 35.00 -4.79 -2.87
N THR A 23 33.76 -4.61 -2.39
CA THR A 23 32.73 -5.66 -2.42
C THR A 23 32.41 -6.10 -3.85
N ILE A 24 32.28 -5.16 -4.79
CA ILE A 24 32.02 -5.45 -6.20
C ILE A 24 33.22 -6.16 -6.85
N ARG A 25 34.45 -5.76 -6.51
CA ARG A 25 35.67 -6.47 -6.96
C ARG A 25 35.64 -7.93 -6.53
N ARG A 26 35.40 -8.19 -5.24
CA ARG A 26 35.28 -9.54 -4.68
C ARG A 26 34.11 -10.33 -5.28
N ALA A 27 33.03 -9.65 -5.64
CA ALA A 27 31.91 -10.28 -6.34
C ALA A 27 32.36 -10.82 -7.70
N ARG A 28 33.10 -10.04 -8.50
CA ARG A 28 33.62 -10.52 -9.79
C ARG A 28 34.55 -11.72 -9.61
N GLU A 29 35.48 -11.66 -8.66
CA GLU A 29 36.41 -12.76 -8.36
C GLU A 29 35.70 -14.03 -7.92
N ALA A 30 34.61 -13.91 -7.15
CA ALA A 30 33.85 -15.07 -6.69
C ALA A 30 33.18 -15.87 -7.82
N LEU A 31 32.97 -15.28 -9.01
CA LEU A 31 32.44 -15.98 -10.17
C LEU A 31 33.50 -16.80 -10.93
N GLU A 32 34.78 -16.52 -10.72
CA GLU A 32 35.90 -17.22 -11.36
C GLU A 32 36.31 -18.49 -10.60
N VAL A 33 35.82 -18.65 -9.36
CA VAL A 33 36.11 -19.80 -8.50
C VAL A 33 35.22 -20.98 -8.87
N ASP A 34 35.81 -22.16 -9.05
CA ASP A 34 35.05 -23.41 -9.18
C ASP A 34 34.30 -23.70 -7.87
N ARG A 35 32.98 -23.69 -7.97
CA ARG A 35 32.03 -23.80 -6.85
C ARG A 35 31.13 -25.03 -6.94
N GLY A 36 31.26 -25.86 -7.99
CA GLY A 36 30.29 -26.88 -8.32
C GLY A 36 28.86 -26.33 -8.34
N ASP A 37 27.94 -26.97 -7.62
CA ASP A 37 26.52 -26.60 -7.55
C ASP A 37 26.18 -25.57 -6.46
N MET A 38 27.17 -25.02 -5.75
CA MET A 38 26.91 -24.08 -4.64
C MET A 38 26.33 -22.75 -5.14
N LEU A 39 25.14 -22.37 -4.67
CA LEU A 39 24.53 -21.08 -5.01
C LEU A 39 25.34 -19.89 -4.46
N LEU A 40 25.42 -18.81 -5.24
CA LEU A 40 26.06 -17.58 -4.84
C LEU A 40 25.04 -16.49 -4.46
N VAL A 41 25.38 -15.76 -3.40
CA VAL A 41 24.63 -14.61 -2.92
C VAL A 41 25.47 -13.35 -3.14
N GLY A 42 24.90 -12.36 -3.82
CA GLY A 42 25.50 -11.05 -4.07
C GLY A 42 24.84 -9.95 -3.21
N PRO A 43 25.46 -9.54 -2.08
CA PRO A 43 24.90 -8.51 -1.20
C PRO A 43 25.08 -7.09 -1.75
N VAL A 44 23.98 -6.38 -1.92
CA VAL A 44 23.96 -4.94 -2.20
C VAL A 44 24.29 -4.18 -0.91
N GLN A 45 25.42 -3.50 -0.91
CA GLN A 45 25.90 -2.63 0.16
C GLN A 45 25.74 -1.14 -0.21
N GLY A 46 25.95 -0.24 0.74
CA GLY A 46 25.81 1.22 0.55
C GLY A 46 25.06 1.94 1.67
N GLY A 47 24.29 1.19 2.48
CA GLY A 47 23.60 1.71 3.66
C GLY A 47 22.65 2.87 3.34
N VAL A 48 22.80 3.99 4.06
CA VAL A 48 21.93 5.17 3.91
C VAL A 48 22.20 6.01 2.64
N TYR A 49 23.28 5.73 1.92
CA TYR A 49 23.65 6.45 0.70
C TYR A 49 22.99 5.79 -0.52
N LEU A 50 21.73 6.16 -0.79
CA LEU A 50 20.90 5.48 -1.80
C LEU A 50 21.47 5.54 -3.22
N ASP A 51 22.23 6.57 -3.57
CA ASP A 51 22.93 6.65 -4.86
C ASP A 51 24.01 5.55 -4.99
N ILE A 52 24.71 5.25 -3.90
CA ILE A 52 25.69 4.16 -3.81
C ILE A 52 24.97 2.81 -3.87
N VAL A 53 23.86 2.64 -3.13
CA VAL A 53 23.04 1.41 -3.18
C VAL A 53 22.56 1.14 -4.59
N ALA A 54 22.04 2.15 -5.29
CA ALA A 54 21.58 2.02 -6.66
C ALA A 54 22.71 1.64 -7.63
N ARG A 55 23.90 2.24 -7.47
CA ARG A 55 25.10 1.87 -8.25
C ARG A 55 25.51 0.42 -7.96
N ALA A 56 25.61 0.03 -6.69
CA ALA A 56 25.99 -1.31 -6.28
C ALA A 56 25.03 -2.37 -6.83
N ALA A 57 23.72 -2.13 -6.70
CA ALA A 57 22.69 -3.00 -7.26
C ALA A 57 22.82 -3.15 -8.78
N ARG A 58 23.03 -2.05 -9.54
CA ARG A 58 23.23 -2.13 -11.00
C ARG A 58 24.51 -2.86 -11.39
N GLU A 59 25.59 -2.70 -10.63
CA GLU A 59 26.85 -3.43 -10.90
C GLU A 59 26.69 -4.92 -10.60
N LEU A 60 26.07 -5.27 -9.47
CA LEU A 60 25.77 -6.66 -9.14
C LEU A 60 24.76 -7.28 -10.12
N ALA A 61 23.77 -6.53 -10.62
CA ALA A 61 22.80 -7.01 -11.60
C ALA A 61 23.44 -7.43 -12.94
N LYS A 62 24.64 -6.93 -13.27
CA LYS A 62 25.43 -7.37 -14.44
C LYS A 62 26.12 -8.72 -14.20
N LEU A 63 26.21 -9.15 -12.95
CA LEU A 63 26.83 -10.40 -12.53
C LEU A 63 25.71 -11.42 -12.28
N ASP A 64 25.72 -12.58 -12.90
CA ASP A 64 24.61 -13.54 -12.81
C ASP A 64 24.63 -14.34 -11.49
N TYR A 65 24.34 -13.67 -10.39
CA TYR A 65 24.17 -14.30 -9.08
C TYR A 65 22.85 -15.07 -8.97
N ASP A 66 22.85 -16.13 -8.16
CA ASP A 66 21.66 -16.95 -7.92
C ASP A 66 20.66 -16.23 -7.01
N ILE A 67 21.16 -15.49 -6.02
CA ILE A 67 20.40 -14.73 -5.04
C ILE A 67 21.05 -13.36 -4.87
N TYR A 68 20.24 -12.31 -4.77
CA TYR A 68 20.71 -11.00 -4.32
C TYR A 68 20.28 -10.76 -2.90
N ALA A 69 21.05 -9.97 -2.16
CA ALA A 69 20.71 -9.61 -0.80
C ALA A 69 20.82 -8.12 -0.55
N VAL A 70 20.12 -7.62 0.46
CA VAL A 70 20.25 -6.25 0.95
C VAL A 70 21.07 -6.28 2.24
N GLY A 71 22.29 -5.74 2.17
CA GLY A 71 23.26 -5.71 3.24
C GLY A 71 23.17 -4.47 4.13
N GLY A 72 23.61 -4.60 5.38
CA GLY A 72 23.58 -3.52 6.38
C GLY A 72 22.22 -3.12 7.00
N PRO A 73 21.08 -3.81 6.84
CA PRO A 73 19.80 -3.33 7.39
C PRO A 73 19.63 -3.60 8.90
N VAL A 74 20.50 -4.43 9.51
CA VAL A 74 20.37 -4.89 10.91
C VAL A 74 20.21 -3.70 11.87
N GLN A 75 21.10 -2.72 11.76
CA GLN A 75 21.10 -1.53 12.62
C GLN A 75 19.87 -0.64 12.38
N LEU A 76 19.29 -0.63 11.17
CA LEU A 76 18.04 0.10 10.90
C LEU A 76 16.87 -0.58 11.61
N MET A 77 16.81 -1.92 11.58
CA MET A 77 15.75 -2.69 12.21
C MET A 77 15.80 -2.66 13.73
N GLU A 78 17.00 -2.75 14.32
CA GLU A 78 17.20 -2.63 15.77
C GLU A 78 16.75 -1.27 16.32
N ASN A 79 16.97 -0.21 15.55
CA ASN A 79 16.55 1.15 15.90
C ASN A 79 15.14 1.51 15.41
N TYR A 80 14.34 0.53 14.98
CA TYR A 80 12.98 0.73 14.48
C TYR A 80 12.88 1.75 13.31
N ASN A 81 13.97 1.97 12.59
CA ASN A 81 14.05 2.92 11.48
C ASN A 81 13.57 2.28 10.17
N TYR A 82 12.32 1.80 10.18
CA TYR A 82 11.72 1.08 9.06
C TYR A 82 11.48 1.97 7.83
N ARG A 83 11.41 3.30 8.00
CA ARG A 83 11.31 4.24 6.87
C ARG A 83 12.57 4.18 6.01
N GLU A 84 13.76 4.26 6.62
CA GLU A 84 15.01 4.14 5.86
C GLU A 84 15.21 2.71 5.35
N LEU A 85 14.71 1.69 6.06
CA LEU A 85 14.69 0.31 5.55
C LEU A 85 13.91 0.21 4.23
N VAL A 86 12.73 0.83 4.14
CA VAL A 86 11.93 0.86 2.90
C VAL A 86 12.72 1.50 1.77
N ARG A 87 13.36 2.64 2.02
CA ARG A 87 14.19 3.32 1.01
C ARG A 87 15.34 2.45 0.53
N LEU A 88 16.06 1.81 1.45
CA LEU A 88 17.17 0.91 1.14
C LEU A 88 16.70 -0.27 0.27
N VAL A 89 15.66 -0.99 0.73
CA VAL A 89 15.15 -2.18 0.03
C VAL A 89 14.57 -1.81 -1.34
N MET A 90 13.77 -0.76 -1.44
CA MET A 90 13.20 -0.33 -2.71
C MET A 90 14.27 0.17 -3.68
N THR A 91 15.28 0.89 -3.19
CA THR A 91 16.41 1.33 -4.04
C THR A 91 17.15 0.13 -4.62
N ALA A 92 17.42 -0.91 -3.81
CA ALA A 92 18.01 -2.14 -4.30
C ALA A 92 17.08 -2.86 -5.30
N LYS A 93 15.82 -3.12 -4.92
CA LYS A 93 14.84 -3.86 -5.75
C LYS A 93 14.61 -3.22 -7.12
N MET A 94 14.57 -1.89 -7.19
CA MET A 94 14.39 -1.16 -8.46
C MET A 94 15.59 -1.24 -9.40
N ASN A 95 16.77 -1.63 -8.91
CA ASN A 95 18.02 -1.69 -9.66
C ASN A 95 18.55 -3.13 -9.82
N LEU A 96 17.82 -4.13 -9.32
CA LEU A 96 18.12 -5.56 -9.42
C LEU A 96 17.19 -6.24 -10.43
N PRO A 97 17.60 -7.37 -11.02
CA PRO A 97 16.73 -8.13 -11.92
C PRO A 97 15.55 -8.77 -11.15
N PRO A 98 14.33 -8.78 -11.72
CA PRO A 98 13.13 -9.27 -11.02
C PRO A 98 13.07 -10.80 -10.87
N GLY A 99 13.83 -11.56 -11.68
CA GLY A 99 13.75 -13.03 -11.76
C GLY A 99 14.60 -13.80 -10.75
N LYS A 100 15.18 -13.14 -9.76
CA LYS A 100 16.09 -13.76 -8.77
C LYS A 100 15.60 -13.44 -7.34
N PRO A 101 15.72 -14.36 -6.37
CA PRO A 101 15.31 -14.10 -4.99
C PRO A 101 16.06 -12.93 -4.36
N LEU A 102 15.35 -12.15 -3.54
CA LEU A 102 15.92 -11.08 -2.74
C LEU A 102 15.93 -11.46 -1.24
N HIS A 103 17.11 -11.48 -0.64
CA HIS A 103 17.31 -11.75 0.79
C HIS A 103 17.50 -10.45 1.57
N LEU A 104 16.74 -10.26 2.66
CA LEU A 104 16.98 -9.19 3.61
C LEU A 104 17.74 -9.70 4.84
N PHE A 105 18.99 -9.27 5.02
CA PHE A 105 19.85 -9.79 6.09
C PHE A 105 19.40 -9.40 7.50
N GLY A 106 19.40 -10.37 8.43
CA GLY A 106 19.11 -10.16 9.86
C GLY A 106 17.66 -9.73 10.16
N ALA A 107 16.77 -9.87 9.19
CA ALA A 107 15.38 -9.50 9.31
C ALA A 107 14.58 -10.58 10.07
N GLY A 108 14.44 -10.37 11.38
CA GLY A 108 13.86 -11.35 12.29
C GLY A 108 12.77 -10.85 13.23
N ASN A 109 12.18 -9.68 12.97
CA ASN A 109 11.03 -9.16 13.73
C ASN A 109 9.70 -9.49 13.03
N PRO A 110 8.77 -10.24 13.65
CA PRO A 110 7.55 -10.70 12.97
C PRO A 110 6.70 -9.57 12.37
N HIS A 111 6.52 -8.45 13.08
CA HIS A 111 5.62 -7.36 12.66
C HIS A 111 6.03 -6.66 11.36
N MET A 112 7.31 -6.73 10.95
CA MET A 112 7.79 -6.05 9.73
C MET A 112 7.82 -6.97 8.50
N LEU A 113 7.70 -8.29 8.70
CA LEU A 113 7.87 -9.27 7.62
C LEU A 113 6.86 -9.07 6.49
N ALA A 114 5.61 -8.73 6.82
CA ALA A 114 4.59 -8.46 5.80
C ALA A 114 4.99 -7.31 4.87
N LEU A 115 5.50 -6.21 5.44
CA LEU A 115 5.99 -5.06 4.66
C LEU A 115 7.23 -5.42 3.83
N ALA A 116 8.16 -6.17 4.41
CA ALA A 116 9.36 -6.64 3.69
C ALA A 116 9.00 -7.51 2.49
N VAL A 117 8.08 -8.47 2.66
CA VAL A 117 7.57 -9.30 1.57
C VAL A 117 6.82 -8.47 0.53
N ALA A 118 6.03 -7.49 0.96
CA ALA A 118 5.35 -6.58 0.02
C ALA A 118 6.34 -5.80 -0.86
N MET A 119 7.52 -5.43 -0.34
CA MET A 119 8.62 -4.83 -1.12
C MET A 119 9.33 -5.82 -2.07
N GLY A 120 8.96 -7.09 -2.05
CA GLY A 120 9.52 -8.14 -2.91
C GLY A 120 10.78 -8.80 -2.33
N VAL A 121 10.88 -8.89 -0.99
CA VAL A 121 11.85 -9.73 -0.27
C VAL A 121 11.30 -11.15 -0.15
N ASP A 122 12.15 -12.13 -0.45
CA ASP A 122 11.81 -13.56 -0.52
C ASP A 122 12.44 -14.37 0.63
N LEU A 123 13.64 -13.98 1.07
CA LEU A 123 14.43 -14.71 2.07
C LEU A 123 14.73 -13.84 3.29
N PHE A 124 14.75 -14.49 4.45
CA PHE A 124 14.98 -13.88 5.77
C PHE A 124 15.88 -14.80 6.60
N ASP A 125 16.72 -14.19 7.42
CA ASP A 125 17.48 -14.86 8.47
C ASP A 125 17.33 -14.10 9.80
N SER A 126 17.38 -14.82 10.91
CA SER A 126 17.17 -14.27 12.23
C SER A 126 18.06 -14.96 13.24
N ALA A 127 18.95 -14.20 13.87
CA ALA A 127 19.51 -14.55 15.18
C ALA A 127 18.63 -14.03 16.34
N SER A 128 17.69 -13.11 16.03
CA SER A 128 16.87 -12.43 17.03
C SER A 128 16.03 -13.39 17.86
N TYR A 129 15.53 -14.50 17.32
CA TYR A 129 14.74 -15.46 18.10
C TYR A 129 15.49 -15.98 19.35
N ALA A 130 16.78 -16.25 19.22
CA ALA A 130 17.63 -16.77 20.28
C ALA A 130 18.21 -15.65 21.16
N LEU A 131 18.65 -14.54 20.55
CA LEU A 131 19.15 -13.38 21.30
C LEU A 131 18.05 -12.79 22.19
N TYR A 132 16.83 -12.68 21.67
CA TYR A 132 15.70 -12.17 22.44
C TYR A 132 15.35 -13.11 23.57
N ALA A 133 15.35 -14.42 23.33
CA ALA A 133 15.11 -15.39 24.38
C ALA A 133 16.12 -15.31 25.54
N ARG A 134 17.41 -15.10 25.24
CA ARG A 134 18.46 -14.87 26.25
C ARG A 134 18.19 -13.63 27.11
N ASP A 135 17.64 -12.59 26.48
CA ASP A 135 17.27 -11.34 27.15
C ASP A 135 15.86 -11.36 27.78
N GLY A 136 15.20 -12.53 27.88
CA GLY A 136 13.84 -12.63 28.42
C GLY A 136 12.77 -12.00 27.53
N ARG A 137 13.05 -11.79 26.23
CA ARG A 137 12.15 -11.14 25.28
C ARG A 137 11.29 -12.15 24.50
N TYR A 138 10.00 -11.85 24.46
CA TYR A 138 8.91 -12.62 23.87
C TYR A 138 8.41 -11.94 22.58
N MET A 139 8.53 -12.60 21.43
CA MET A 139 8.05 -12.09 20.15
C MET A 139 6.53 -12.29 19.99
N THR A 140 5.87 -11.35 19.35
CA THR A 140 4.50 -11.48 18.83
C THR A 140 4.43 -10.91 17.41
N PRO A 141 3.32 -11.12 16.67
CA PRO A 141 3.08 -10.44 15.39
C PRO A 141 2.95 -8.91 15.50
N HIS A 142 2.86 -8.37 16.71
CA HIS A 142 2.66 -6.94 16.97
C HIS A 142 3.91 -6.24 17.54
N GLY A 143 4.86 -7.00 18.07
CA GLY A 143 6.00 -6.42 18.75
C GLY A 143 6.85 -7.45 19.46
N VAL A 144 7.80 -6.93 20.24
CA VAL A 144 8.67 -7.72 21.11
C VAL A 144 8.52 -7.15 22.51
N TYR A 145 8.18 -8.01 23.46
CA TYR A 145 7.89 -7.63 24.84
C TYR A 145 8.86 -8.32 25.79
N ARG A 146 9.04 -7.78 26.99
CA ARG A 146 9.73 -8.50 28.06
C ARG A 146 8.77 -9.47 28.71
N LEU A 147 9.22 -10.69 29.00
CA LEU A 147 8.42 -11.71 29.67
C LEU A 147 7.93 -11.21 31.05
N GLU A 148 8.74 -10.40 31.72
CA GLU A 148 8.44 -9.81 33.01
C GLU A 148 7.23 -8.85 32.96
N ASP A 149 6.96 -8.24 31.80
CA ASP A 149 5.88 -7.26 31.62
C ASP A 149 4.55 -7.89 31.15
N LEU A 150 4.53 -9.17 30.80
CA LEU A 150 3.35 -9.85 30.24
C LEU A 150 2.31 -10.23 31.33
N GLY A 151 1.05 -9.85 31.15
CA GLY A 151 -0.03 -10.35 32.03
C GLY A 151 -0.40 -11.82 31.76
N ASP A 152 -0.20 -12.27 30.52
CA ASP A 152 -0.53 -13.61 30.02
C ASP A 152 0.33 -13.92 28.78
N LEU A 153 0.32 -15.16 28.28
CA LEU A 153 0.98 -15.57 27.04
C LEU A 153 -0.01 -15.53 25.86
N PRO A 154 -0.04 -14.47 25.02
CA PRO A 154 -1.03 -14.31 23.95
C PRO A 154 -0.69 -15.13 22.70
N CYS A 155 -0.50 -16.45 22.86
CA CYS A 155 -0.13 -17.35 21.78
C CYS A 155 -0.61 -18.78 22.04
N GLU A 156 -0.96 -19.49 20.98
CA GLU A 156 -1.42 -20.89 21.01
C GLU A 156 -0.33 -21.87 20.53
N CYS A 157 0.96 -21.51 20.61
CA CYS A 157 2.03 -22.40 20.19
C CYS A 157 2.21 -23.56 21.20
N PRO A 158 2.93 -24.65 20.85
CA PRO A 158 3.14 -25.79 21.74
C PRO A 158 3.78 -25.47 23.11
N ILE A 159 4.37 -24.27 23.26
CA ILE A 159 4.89 -23.76 24.54
C ILE A 159 3.78 -23.05 25.32
N CYS A 160 3.19 -22.01 24.73
CA CYS A 160 2.20 -21.16 25.38
C CYS A 160 0.86 -21.87 25.66
N SER A 161 0.52 -22.92 24.91
CA SER A 161 -0.69 -23.72 25.16
C SER A 161 -0.58 -24.67 26.36
N LYS A 162 0.61 -24.78 26.98
CA LYS A 162 0.90 -25.74 28.06
C LYS A 162 1.48 -25.09 29.31
N LEU A 163 1.85 -23.82 29.23
CA LEU A 163 2.52 -23.09 30.29
C LEU A 163 1.79 -21.77 30.48
N SER A 164 1.64 -21.37 31.73
CA SER A 164 1.29 -20.02 32.13
C SER A 164 2.50 -19.08 32.04
N VAL A 165 2.25 -17.77 32.10
CA VAL A 165 3.31 -16.76 32.11
C VAL A 165 4.21 -16.88 33.35
N ASP A 166 3.63 -17.22 34.51
CA ASP A 166 4.37 -17.33 35.77
C ASP A 166 5.24 -18.59 35.81
N GLU A 167 4.74 -19.73 35.33
CA GLU A 167 5.57 -20.93 35.17
C GLU A 167 6.78 -20.66 34.27
N LEU A 168 6.58 -19.92 33.16
CA LEU A 168 7.69 -19.58 32.26
C LEU A 168 8.70 -18.62 32.91
N ARG A 169 8.26 -17.71 33.80
CA ARG A 169 9.14 -16.79 34.55
C ARG A 169 9.98 -17.51 35.58
N GLU A 170 9.37 -18.42 36.33
CA GLU A 170 10.01 -19.14 37.44
C GLU A 170 10.95 -20.26 36.96
N MET A 171 10.89 -20.64 35.68
CA MET A 171 11.77 -21.64 35.09
C MET A 171 13.26 -21.31 35.24
N PRO A 172 14.12 -22.35 35.42
CA PRO A 172 15.56 -22.18 35.35
C PRO A 172 15.99 -21.50 34.05
N TYR A 173 16.99 -20.62 34.13
CA TYR A 173 17.40 -19.75 33.01
C TYR A 173 17.57 -20.50 31.68
N GLN A 174 18.28 -21.62 31.66
CA GLN A 174 18.52 -22.38 30.42
C GLN A 174 17.23 -22.95 29.82
N GLU A 175 16.32 -23.44 30.65
CA GLU A 175 15.03 -23.94 30.17
C GLU A 175 14.15 -22.79 29.67
N ARG A 176 14.08 -21.69 30.43
CA ARG A 176 13.33 -20.49 30.03
C ARG A 176 13.80 -19.94 28.69
N VAL A 177 15.11 -19.80 28.49
CA VAL A 177 15.70 -19.37 27.22
C VAL A 177 15.36 -20.33 26.09
N TYR A 178 15.45 -21.64 26.32
CA TYR A 178 15.10 -22.64 25.30
C TYR A 178 13.62 -22.54 24.90
N ARG A 179 12.71 -22.46 25.87
CA ARG A 179 11.26 -22.33 25.62
C ARG A 179 10.91 -21.03 24.90
N LEU A 180 11.48 -19.91 25.32
CA LEU A 180 11.30 -18.61 24.66
C LEU A 180 11.84 -18.62 23.23
N ALA A 181 13.01 -19.23 22.98
CA ALA A 181 13.57 -19.34 21.64
C ALA A 181 12.67 -20.17 20.72
N LEU A 182 12.15 -21.30 21.21
CA LEU A 182 11.17 -22.10 20.48
C LEU A 182 9.88 -21.34 20.19
N HIS A 183 9.31 -20.65 21.19
CA HIS A 183 8.16 -19.77 21.00
C HIS A 183 8.42 -18.73 19.90
N ASN A 184 9.54 -18.01 19.97
CA ASN A 184 9.92 -16.99 18.99
C ASN A 184 9.99 -17.57 17.56
N LEU A 185 10.54 -18.79 17.40
CA LEU A 185 10.53 -19.49 16.11
C LEU A 185 9.12 -19.87 15.66
N TYR A 186 8.24 -20.32 16.56
CA TYR A 186 6.84 -20.60 16.22
C TYR A 186 6.12 -19.35 15.73
N VAL A 187 6.34 -18.20 16.36
CA VAL A 187 5.76 -16.91 15.94
C VAL A 187 6.24 -16.51 14.55
N LEU A 188 7.55 -16.55 14.30
CA LEU A 188 8.12 -16.25 12.97
C LEU A 188 7.56 -17.18 11.89
N ARG A 189 7.53 -18.49 12.16
CA ARG A 189 6.98 -19.49 11.23
C ARG A 189 5.49 -19.25 10.97
N ALA A 190 4.70 -18.95 12.00
CA ALA A 190 3.28 -18.65 11.88
C ALA A 190 3.06 -17.40 11.04
N GLU A 191 3.86 -16.35 11.24
CA GLU A 191 3.75 -15.12 10.49
C GLU A 191 4.07 -15.29 9.00
N LEU A 192 5.15 -16.01 8.66
CA LEU A 192 5.46 -16.35 7.27
C LEU A 192 4.36 -17.20 6.61
N ARG A 193 3.67 -18.07 7.37
CA ARG A 193 2.50 -18.81 6.87
C ARG A 193 1.32 -17.87 6.58
N ARG A 194 1.02 -16.91 7.48
CA ARG A 194 -0.03 -15.91 7.25
C ARG A 194 0.25 -15.08 6.00
N ILE A 195 1.50 -14.61 5.83
CA ILE A 195 1.91 -13.84 4.65
C ILE A 195 1.73 -14.65 3.36
N ARG A 196 2.14 -15.92 3.33
CA ARG A 196 1.93 -16.77 2.15
C ARG A 196 0.46 -16.98 1.80
N ASN A 197 -0.41 -17.13 2.81
CA ASN A 197 -1.85 -17.24 2.58
C ASN A 197 -2.42 -15.91 2.06
N ALA A 198 -2.01 -14.78 2.65
CA ALA A 198 -2.42 -13.46 2.19
C ALA A 198 -2.01 -13.19 0.74
N ILE A 199 -0.82 -13.65 0.31
CA ILE A 199 -0.43 -13.58 -1.12
C ILE A 199 -1.37 -14.41 -2.00
N ARG A 200 -1.70 -15.65 -1.61
CA ARG A 200 -2.57 -16.55 -2.38
C ARG A 200 -4.00 -16.01 -2.50
N GLU A 201 -4.50 -15.40 -1.44
CA GLU A 201 -5.82 -14.78 -1.36
C GLU A 201 -5.84 -13.35 -1.96
N GLY A 202 -4.67 -12.80 -2.27
CA GLY A 202 -4.47 -11.43 -2.71
C GLY A 202 -4.62 -10.38 -1.61
N SER A 203 -4.80 -10.76 -0.35
CA SER A 203 -5.01 -9.87 0.82
C SER A 203 -3.72 -9.38 1.49
N LEU A 204 -2.57 -9.40 0.80
CA LEU A 204 -1.28 -9.00 1.38
C LEU A 204 -1.28 -7.55 1.86
N TRP A 205 -1.88 -6.63 1.10
CA TRP A 205 -1.92 -5.21 1.48
C TRP A 205 -2.72 -4.96 2.74
N GLU A 206 -3.84 -5.67 2.93
CA GLU A 206 -4.62 -5.66 4.15
C GLU A 206 -3.75 -6.13 5.33
N LEU A 207 -3.01 -7.23 5.17
CA LEU A 207 -2.10 -7.72 6.21
C LEU A 207 -0.98 -6.72 6.53
N VAL A 208 -0.39 -6.08 5.51
CA VAL A 208 0.63 -5.04 5.68
C VAL A 208 0.06 -3.86 6.47
N GLU A 209 -1.14 -3.40 6.13
CA GLU A 209 -1.79 -2.29 6.83
C GLU A 209 -2.07 -2.64 8.28
N LEU A 210 -2.62 -3.82 8.56
CA LEU A 210 -2.85 -4.30 9.92
C LEU A 210 -1.55 -4.36 10.74
N ARG A 211 -0.47 -4.87 10.16
CA ARG A 211 0.84 -4.92 10.83
C ARG A 211 1.46 -3.55 11.03
N ALA A 212 1.27 -2.64 10.09
CA ALA A 212 1.79 -1.27 10.19
C ALA A 212 1.21 -0.50 11.39
N ARG A 213 0.03 -0.88 11.88
CA ARG A 213 -0.58 -0.28 13.10
C ARG A 213 0.08 -0.75 14.39
N SER A 214 0.98 -1.74 14.36
CA SER A 214 1.61 -2.25 15.57
C SER A 214 2.68 -1.30 16.15
N HIS A 215 3.24 -0.40 15.33
CA HIS A 215 4.22 0.58 15.77
C HIS A 215 4.22 1.84 14.88
N PRO A 216 4.33 3.07 15.43
CA PRO A 216 4.32 4.30 14.64
C PRO A 216 5.36 4.34 13.50
N SER A 217 6.56 3.79 13.74
CA SER A 217 7.60 3.78 12.70
C SER A 217 7.30 2.81 11.54
N LEU A 218 6.50 1.75 11.75
CA LEU A 218 6.02 0.90 10.66
C LEU A 218 4.95 1.61 9.84
N LEU A 219 4.04 2.35 10.49
CA LEU A 219 3.08 3.18 9.78
C LEU A 219 3.78 4.25 8.93
N GLN A 220 4.85 4.86 9.45
CA GLN A 220 5.69 5.76 8.67
C GLN A 220 6.38 5.06 7.50
N ALA A 221 6.83 3.81 7.69
CA ALA A 221 7.43 3.01 6.62
C ALA A 221 6.42 2.69 5.52
N LEU A 222 5.17 2.34 5.86
CA LEU A 222 4.10 2.14 4.88
C LEU A 222 3.81 3.42 4.06
N LYS A 223 3.78 4.58 4.72
CA LYS A 223 3.62 5.88 4.02
C LYS A 223 4.81 6.21 3.11
N GLU A 224 6.02 5.81 3.47
CA GLU A 224 7.18 5.92 2.59
C GLU A 224 7.10 4.93 1.42
N TYR A 225 6.57 3.73 1.66
CA TYR A 225 6.40 2.70 0.64
C TYR A 225 5.44 3.12 -0.48
N GLU A 226 4.39 3.88 -0.14
CA GLU A 226 3.46 4.51 -1.10
C GLU A 226 4.19 5.34 -2.18
N ARG A 227 5.32 5.97 -1.86
CA ARG A 227 6.08 6.79 -2.83
C ARG A 227 6.60 5.97 -4.01
N TYR A 228 6.66 4.65 -3.87
CA TYR A 228 7.09 3.71 -4.89
C TYR A 228 5.92 3.04 -5.63
N VAL A 229 4.67 3.48 -5.41
CA VAL A 229 3.46 2.85 -5.96
C VAL A 229 3.50 2.67 -7.48
N ALA A 230 4.08 3.63 -8.22
CA ALA A 230 4.23 3.53 -9.67
C ALA A 230 5.15 2.37 -10.09
N PHE A 231 6.20 2.07 -9.32
CA PHE A 231 7.06 0.91 -9.57
C PHE A 231 6.34 -0.40 -9.19
N ILE A 232 5.66 -0.38 -8.04
CA ILE A 232 4.97 -1.55 -7.47
C ILE A 232 3.81 -1.99 -8.37
N GLU A 233 3.03 -1.04 -8.88
CA GLU A 233 1.85 -1.30 -9.72
C GLU A 233 2.19 -2.11 -10.97
N ARG A 234 3.36 -1.89 -11.57
CA ARG A 234 3.83 -2.64 -12.75
C ARG A 234 3.96 -4.15 -12.51
N HIS A 235 4.18 -4.53 -11.26
CA HIS A 235 4.33 -5.92 -10.83
C HIS A 235 3.11 -6.42 -10.05
N HIS A 236 2.15 -5.54 -9.77
CA HIS A 236 0.95 -5.86 -9.00
C HIS A 236 -0.08 -6.54 -9.91
N PRO A 237 -0.73 -7.64 -9.49
CA PRO A 237 -1.76 -8.29 -10.29
C PRO A 237 -2.92 -7.34 -10.62
N VAL A 238 -3.50 -7.47 -11.82
CA VAL A 238 -4.66 -6.67 -12.26
C VAL A 238 -5.95 -7.18 -11.62
N THR A 239 -6.05 -8.50 -11.48
CA THR A 239 -7.15 -9.20 -10.81
C THR A 239 -6.57 -10.23 -9.85
N ARG A 240 -7.36 -10.65 -8.86
CA ARG A 240 -7.00 -11.73 -7.93
C ARG A 240 -7.58 -13.05 -8.44
N GLY A 241 -6.94 -14.18 -8.11
CA GLY A 241 -7.43 -15.51 -8.53
C GLY A 241 -8.80 -15.84 -7.94
N VAL A 242 -9.02 -15.46 -6.68
CA VAL A 242 -10.35 -15.43 -6.04
C VAL A 242 -10.77 -13.98 -5.92
N VAL A 243 -11.88 -13.61 -6.57
CA VAL A 243 -12.40 -12.24 -6.51
C VAL A 243 -13.12 -12.05 -5.17
N SER A 244 -12.48 -11.32 -4.27
CA SER A 244 -13.03 -10.87 -2.99
C SER A 244 -13.00 -9.34 -2.89
N GLY A 245 -13.77 -8.80 -1.94
CA GLY A 245 -13.79 -7.37 -1.65
C GLY A 245 -12.45 -6.88 -1.09
N LEU A 246 -11.97 -5.74 -1.56
CA LEU A 246 -10.83 -5.03 -1.00
C LEU A 246 -11.24 -4.23 0.24
N PHE A 247 -10.43 -4.22 1.28
CA PHE A 247 -10.74 -3.46 2.50
C PHE A 247 -9.90 -2.19 2.59
N PHE A 248 -10.58 -1.04 2.64
CA PHE A 248 -10.01 0.27 2.84
C PHE A 248 -10.31 0.75 4.26
N TYR A 249 -9.28 0.84 5.11
CA TYR A 249 -9.45 1.19 6.52
C TYR A 249 -9.44 2.70 6.76
N ASP A 250 -8.56 3.41 6.07
CA ASP A 250 -8.37 4.86 6.20
C ASP A 250 -7.69 5.42 4.93
N GLU A 251 -7.29 6.69 4.93
CA GLU A 251 -6.72 7.32 3.74
C GLU A 251 -5.36 6.72 3.33
N VAL A 252 -4.66 6.00 4.21
CA VAL A 252 -3.43 5.29 3.84
C VAL A 252 -3.72 4.18 2.84
N SER A 253 -4.90 3.54 2.92
CA SER A 253 -5.31 2.50 1.98
C SER A 253 -5.44 3.03 0.54
N ARG A 254 -5.58 4.35 0.35
CA ARG A 254 -5.62 4.98 -0.99
C ARG A 254 -4.25 5.00 -1.68
N GLY A 255 -3.17 4.78 -0.93
CA GLY A 255 -1.81 4.63 -1.46
C GLY A 255 -1.54 3.30 -2.16
N ARG A 256 -2.54 2.41 -2.24
CA ARG A 256 -2.40 1.07 -2.81
C ARG A 256 -2.27 1.09 -4.35
N PRO A 257 -1.60 0.07 -4.94
CA PRO A 257 -1.41 -0.03 -6.38
C PRO A 257 -2.70 -0.04 -7.21
N GLU A 258 -3.78 -0.64 -6.70
CA GLU A 258 -5.06 -0.73 -7.41
C GLU A 258 -5.71 0.65 -7.59
N VAL A 259 -5.62 1.52 -6.58
CA VAL A 259 -6.13 2.90 -6.65
C VAL A 259 -5.27 3.72 -7.61
N TYR A 260 -3.94 3.62 -7.49
CA TYR A 260 -3.02 4.28 -8.42
C TYR A 260 -3.30 3.86 -9.87
N ARG A 261 -3.46 2.56 -10.12
CA ARG A 261 -3.79 2.01 -11.44
C ARG A 261 -5.07 2.61 -12.01
N HIS A 262 -6.12 2.66 -11.20
CA HIS A 262 -7.42 3.20 -11.60
C HIS A 262 -7.28 4.65 -12.06
N LEU A 263 -6.74 5.52 -11.19
CA LEU A 263 -6.54 6.94 -11.49
C LEU A 263 -5.59 7.14 -12.68
N HIS A 264 -4.49 6.37 -12.75
CA HIS A 264 -3.57 6.44 -13.88
C HIS A 264 -4.22 6.04 -15.20
N ARG A 265 -5.05 4.99 -15.23
CA ARG A 265 -5.78 4.56 -16.43
C ARG A 265 -6.87 5.57 -16.83
N LEU A 266 -7.52 6.22 -15.87
CA LEU A 266 -8.44 7.32 -16.15
C LEU A 266 -7.75 8.48 -16.87
N ARG A 267 -6.48 8.75 -16.55
CA ARG A 267 -5.71 9.80 -17.22
C ARG A 267 -5.26 9.39 -18.63
N GLU A 268 -4.72 8.19 -18.77
CA GLU A 268 -3.98 7.80 -19.97
C GLU A 268 -4.83 7.09 -21.03
N ARG A 269 -5.95 6.46 -20.63
CA ARG A 269 -6.68 5.50 -21.50
C ARG A 269 -8.17 5.75 -21.59
N TYR A 270 -8.74 6.54 -20.69
CA TYR A 270 -10.17 6.73 -20.62
C TYR A 270 -10.62 7.90 -21.50
N THR A 271 -11.65 7.67 -22.30
CA THR A 271 -12.30 8.70 -23.11
C THR A 271 -13.74 8.84 -22.62
N PRO A 272 -14.13 9.99 -22.04
CA PRO A 272 -15.49 10.19 -21.54
C PRO A 272 -16.50 10.31 -22.69
N PRO A 273 -17.79 10.01 -22.42
CA PRO A 273 -18.87 10.19 -23.40
C PRO A 273 -18.97 11.65 -23.87
N PRO A 274 -19.57 11.93 -25.05
CA PRO A 274 -19.68 13.26 -25.60
C PRO A 274 -20.69 14.14 -24.81
N ALA A 275 -20.28 14.64 -23.64
CA ALA A 275 -21.06 15.49 -22.74
C ALA A 275 -20.31 16.79 -22.39
N ASP A 276 -21.04 17.86 -22.07
CA ASP A 276 -20.50 19.17 -21.66
C ASP A 276 -20.80 19.54 -20.19
N ALA A 277 -21.62 18.74 -19.52
CA ALA A 277 -21.96 18.83 -18.11
C ALA A 277 -21.62 17.55 -17.35
N LEU A 278 -21.19 17.70 -16.10
CA LEU A 278 -20.87 16.61 -15.19
C LEU A 278 -21.96 16.49 -14.11
N LEU A 279 -22.57 15.31 -13.97
CA LEU A 279 -23.33 14.93 -12.80
C LEU A 279 -22.43 14.07 -11.91
N LEU A 280 -21.97 14.63 -10.80
CA LEU A 280 -21.12 13.95 -9.83
C LEU A 280 -21.95 13.49 -8.63
N ALA A 281 -22.21 12.19 -8.52
CA ALA A 281 -22.89 11.61 -7.37
C ALA A 281 -21.87 11.15 -6.32
N LEU A 282 -22.05 11.50 -5.04
CA LEU A 282 -21.26 10.89 -3.97
C LEU A 282 -21.76 9.46 -3.71
N GLU A 283 -20.82 8.54 -3.47
CA GLU A 283 -21.09 7.11 -3.40
C GLU A 283 -22.14 6.70 -2.35
N THR A 284 -22.86 5.61 -2.62
CA THR A 284 -23.77 4.96 -1.66
C THR A 284 -23.11 3.73 -1.03
N GLU A 285 -23.79 3.07 -0.10
CA GLU A 285 -23.28 1.82 0.49
C GLU A 285 -23.34 0.64 -0.49
N VAL A 286 -24.43 0.57 -1.27
CA VAL A 286 -24.68 -0.56 -2.17
C VAL A 286 -24.02 -0.34 -3.53
N LYS A 287 -23.18 -1.30 -3.94
CA LYS A 287 -22.41 -1.32 -5.20
C LYS A 287 -22.79 -2.54 -6.06
N PRO A 288 -22.64 -2.49 -7.40
CA PRO A 288 -22.34 -1.33 -8.25
C PRO A 288 -23.43 -0.25 -8.23
N PHE A 289 -23.00 1.01 -8.28
CA PHE A 289 -23.84 2.21 -8.30
C PHE A 289 -24.65 2.37 -9.59
N SER A 290 -24.23 1.73 -10.68
CA SER A 290 -24.95 1.69 -11.95
C SER A 290 -26.17 0.76 -11.91
N ARG A 291 -26.27 -0.12 -10.90
CA ARG A 291 -27.36 -1.11 -10.78
C ARG A 291 -28.24 -0.91 -9.56
N PHE A 292 -27.69 -0.40 -8.47
CA PHE A 292 -28.37 -0.32 -7.19
C PHE A 292 -28.46 1.11 -6.66
N GLY A 293 -29.45 1.34 -5.78
CA GLY A 293 -29.66 2.61 -5.12
C GLY A 293 -30.14 3.73 -6.05
N TRP A 294 -30.23 4.93 -5.49
CA TRP A 294 -30.73 6.10 -6.20
C TRP A 294 -29.81 6.57 -7.33
N ILE A 295 -28.50 6.26 -7.27
CA ILE A 295 -27.55 6.59 -8.34
C ILE A 295 -27.95 5.86 -9.63
N ALA A 296 -28.30 4.57 -9.53
CA ALA A 296 -28.74 3.78 -10.68
C ALA A 296 -30.06 4.29 -11.27
N GLU A 297 -31.02 4.63 -10.41
CA GLU A 297 -32.32 5.19 -10.82
C GLU A 297 -32.15 6.57 -11.47
N LEU A 298 -31.28 7.42 -10.92
CA LEU A 298 -30.98 8.74 -11.45
C LEU A 298 -30.28 8.62 -12.81
N ALA A 299 -29.30 7.73 -12.94
CA ALA A 299 -28.62 7.49 -14.21
C ALA A 299 -29.58 6.98 -15.30
N LYS A 300 -30.50 6.06 -14.96
CA LYS A 300 -31.56 5.60 -15.87
C LYS A 300 -32.48 6.75 -16.30
N ALA A 301 -32.86 7.61 -15.36
CA ALA A 301 -33.74 8.73 -15.67
C ALA A 301 -33.05 9.82 -16.51
N VAL A 302 -31.76 10.08 -16.27
CA VAL A 302 -30.91 10.93 -17.12
C VAL A 302 -30.81 10.36 -18.53
N ALA A 303 -30.60 9.05 -18.67
CA ALA A 303 -30.54 8.38 -19.96
C ALA A 303 -31.89 8.35 -20.70
N GLY A 304 -33.02 8.38 -19.98
CA GLY A 304 -34.37 8.42 -20.53
C GLY A 304 -34.82 9.79 -21.05
N ASP A 305 -34.11 10.86 -20.69
CA ASP A 305 -34.40 12.23 -21.14
C ASP A 305 -33.41 12.67 -22.22
N ALA A 306 -33.92 13.05 -23.40
CA ALA A 306 -33.09 13.36 -24.56
C ALA A 306 -32.08 14.50 -24.31
N LEU A 307 -32.51 15.58 -23.64
CA LEU A 307 -31.66 16.72 -23.34
C LEU A 307 -30.56 16.35 -22.35
N LEU A 308 -30.92 15.60 -21.31
CA LEU A 308 -29.96 15.22 -20.26
C LEU A 308 -28.96 14.19 -20.79
N ARG A 309 -29.42 13.18 -21.53
CA ARG A 309 -28.59 12.12 -22.12
C ARG A 309 -27.48 12.67 -23.02
N GLU A 310 -27.76 13.72 -23.79
CA GLU A 310 -26.78 14.31 -24.72
C GLU A 310 -25.75 15.21 -24.02
N ARG A 311 -26.07 15.73 -22.84
CA ARG A 311 -25.26 16.76 -22.17
C ARG A 311 -24.59 16.31 -20.90
N ILE A 312 -25.13 15.32 -20.20
CA ILE A 312 -24.68 14.91 -18.88
C ILE A 312 -23.84 13.64 -18.96
N HIS A 313 -22.66 13.71 -18.37
CA HIS A 313 -21.88 12.54 -18.00
C HIS A 313 -22.03 12.26 -16.49
N VAL A 314 -22.39 11.04 -16.14
CA VAL A 314 -22.60 10.60 -14.76
C VAL A 314 -21.33 9.95 -14.21
N VAL A 315 -20.83 10.48 -13.10
CA VAL A 315 -19.60 10.04 -12.45
C VAL A 315 -19.85 9.93 -10.95
N VAL A 316 -19.26 8.91 -10.32
CA VAL A 316 -19.30 8.72 -8.87
C VAL A 316 -18.03 9.25 -8.22
N ALA A 317 -18.19 9.99 -7.12
CA ALA A 317 -17.11 10.37 -6.22
C ALA A 317 -17.01 9.32 -5.10
N SER A 318 -15.94 8.54 -5.10
CA SER A 318 -15.70 7.42 -4.18
C SER A 318 -14.63 7.75 -3.14
N ALA A 319 -14.88 7.46 -1.87
CA ALA A 319 -13.92 7.67 -0.80
C ALA A 319 -12.64 6.83 -0.99
N ALA A 320 -12.77 5.62 -1.56
CA ALA A 320 -11.64 4.71 -1.82
C ALA A 320 -10.92 5.02 -3.14
N TYR A 321 -11.68 5.22 -4.23
CA TYR A 321 -11.10 5.32 -5.59
C TYR A 321 -11.02 6.73 -6.16
N GLY A 322 -11.53 7.74 -5.44
CA GLY A 322 -11.54 9.12 -5.93
C GLY A 322 -12.66 9.34 -6.94
N VAL A 323 -12.35 9.25 -8.22
CA VAL A 323 -13.32 9.51 -9.30
C VAL A 323 -13.61 8.24 -10.06
N MET A 324 -14.87 7.92 -10.29
CA MET A 324 -15.29 6.69 -10.94
C MET A 324 -16.41 6.94 -11.96
N PRO A 325 -16.08 6.99 -13.26
CA PRO A 325 -17.10 7.01 -14.31
C PRO A 325 -18.06 5.83 -14.17
N LEU A 326 -19.36 6.10 -14.30
CA LEU A 326 -20.39 5.11 -13.97
C LEU A 326 -20.31 3.87 -14.88
N GLU A 327 -19.86 4.04 -16.12
CA GLU A 327 -19.64 2.95 -17.09
C GLU A 327 -18.52 1.98 -16.69
N LEU A 328 -17.66 2.35 -15.73
CA LEU A 328 -16.56 1.50 -15.26
C LEU A 328 -16.85 0.80 -13.94
N ASP A 329 -17.86 1.23 -13.18
CA ASP A 329 -18.05 0.87 -11.77
C ASP A 329 -18.16 -0.64 -11.51
N SER A 330 -18.71 -1.38 -12.48
CA SER A 330 -18.94 -2.81 -12.40
C SER A 330 -17.68 -3.64 -12.73
N THR A 331 -16.57 -2.98 -13.06
CA THR A 331 -15.29 -3.61 -13.37
C THR A 331 -14.46 -3.79 -12.10
N TYR A 332 -13.80 -4.92 -11.93
CA TYR A 332 -12.91 -5.12 -10.79
C TYR A 332 -11.77 -4.09 -10.74
N PRO A 333 -11.45 -3.51 -9.57
CA PRO A 333 -12.04 -3.70 -8.22
C PRO A 333 -13.10 -2.66 -7.81
N LEU A 334 -13.68 -1.93 -8.75
CA LEU A 334 -14.44 -0.70 -8.53
C LEU A 334 -15.82 -0.86 -7.89
N SER A 335 -16.29 -2.10 -7.73
CA SER A 335 -17.46 -2.43 -6.90
C SER A 335 -17.17 -3.48 -5.83
N GLN A 336 -15.98 -4.08 -5.85
CA GLN A 336 -15.58 -5.14 -4.92
C GLN A 336 -14.66 -4.54 -3.86
N TYR A 337 -15.20 -3.65 -3.04
CA TYR A 337 -14.49 -3.08 -1.91
C TYR A 337 -15.45 -2.70 -0.79
N GLU A 338 -14.95 -2.68 0.44
CA GLU A 338 -15.54 -2.03 1.60
C GLU A 338 -14.62 -0.92 2.08
N SER A 339 -15.19 0.18 2.56
CA SER A 339 -14.42 1.34 3.00
C SER A 339 -14.97 1.92 4.30
N ALA A 340 -14.07 2.20 5.23
CA ALA A 340 -14.34 2.97 6.44
C ALA A 340 -13.90 4.44 6.31
N ILE A 341 -13.50 4.89 5.11
CA ILE A 341 -13.07 6.27 4.88
C ILE A 341 -14.30 7.17 4.94
N ASP A 342 -14.39 7.98 5.99
CA ASP A 342 -15.47 8.94 6.17
C ASP A 342 -15.16 10.23 5.39
N THR A 343 -15.92 10.47 4.32
CA THR A 343 -15.80 11.68 3.51
C THR A 343 -16.29 12.95 4.21
N ASP A 344 -16.97 12.84 5.36
CA ASP A 344 -17.31 14.00 6.17
C ASP A 344 -16.11 14.52 6.97
N GLU A 345 -15.07 13.70 7.16
CA GLU A 345 -13.82 14.16 7.74
C GLU A 345 -13.09 15.14 6.80
N PRO A 346 -12.61 16.30 7.30
CA PRO A 346 -12.02 17.35 6.46
C PRO A 346 -10.85 16.87 5.58
N ARG A 347 -10.07 15.91 6.05
CA ARG A 347 -8.91 15.39 5.31
C ARG A 347 -9.33 14.50 4.14
N ALA A 348 -10.25 13.56 4.38
CA ALA A 348 -10.82 12.72 3.34
C ALA A 348 -11.61 13.55 2.31
N ALA A 349 -12.43 14.50 2.77
CA ALA A 349 -13.13 15.47 1.93
C ALA A 349 -12.16 16.23 1.00
N ALA A 350 -11.07 16.75 1.57
CA ALA A 350 -10.06 17.49 0.81
C ALA A 350 -9.33 16.59 -0.21
N ALA A 351 -9.05 15.33 0.14
CA ALA A 351 -8.44 14.37 -0.77
C ALA A 351 -9.37 14.06 -1.96
N LEU A 352 -10.62 13.69 -1.69
CA LEU A 352 -11.62 13.40 -2.72
C LEU A 352 -11.86 14.61 -3.64
N ALA A 353 -11.97 15.81 -3.06
CA ALA A 353 -12.10 17.05 -3.82
C ALA A 353 -10.87 17.35 -4.69
N SER A 354 -9.67 16.89 -4.28
CA SER A 354 -8.46 16.97 -5.11
C SER A 354 -8.58 16.10 -6.35
N ASP A 355 -9.03 14.85 -6.19
CA ASP A 355 -9.17 13.91 -7.30
C ASP A 355 -10.20 14.38 -8.31
N VAL A 356 -11.35 14.87 -7.82
CA VAL A 356 -12.42 15.40 -8.68
C VAL A 356 -11.92 16.61 -9.48
N ALA A 357 -11.25 17.56 -8.84
CA ALA A 357 -10.69 18.72 -9.53
C ALA A 357 -9.61 18.33 -10.55
N TRP A 358 -8.76 17.35 -10.22
CA TRP A 358 -7.77 16.79 -11.12
C TRP A 358 -8.42 16.16 -12.37
N PHE A 359 -9.42 15.30 -12.19
CA PHE A 359 -10.13 14.63 -13.28
C PHE A 359 -10.79 15.62 -14.23
N VAL A 360 -11.51 16.60 -13.68
CA VAL A 360 -12.21 17.61 -14.47
C VAL A 360 -11.23 18.47 -15.28
N ARG A 361 -10.13 18.92 -14.66
CA ARG A 361 -9.09 19.71 -15.35
C ARG A 361 -8.40 18.92 -16.46
N GLY A 362 -8.11 17.64 -16.20
CA GLY A 362 -7.44 16.77 -17.18
C GLY A 362 -8.24 16.56 -18.46
N LEU A 363 -9.57 16.56 -18.37
CA LEU A 363 -10.45 16.38 -19.53
C LEU A 363 -10.80 17.67 -20.26
N GLY A 364 -10.78 18.83 -19.58
CA GLY A 364 -10.95 20.15 -20.20
C GLY A 364 -12.28 20.41 -20.93
N ARG A 365 -13.26 19.51 -20.82
CA ARG A 365 -14.51 19.53 -21.61
C ARG A 365 -15.75 19.99 -20.84
N TYR A 366 -15.78 19.80 -19.52
CA TYR A 366 -16.97 20.12 -18.73
C TYR A 366 -17.01 21.61 -18.43
N ARG A 367 -18.14 22.24 -18.78
CA ARG A 367 -18.42 23.66 -18.47
C ARG A 367 -19.19 23.83 -17.16
N LEU A 368 -19.90 22.76 -16.79
CA LEU A 368 -20.85 22.72 -15.70
C LEU A 368 -20.66 21.44 -14.88
N ALA A 369 -20.80 21.52 -13.56
CA ALA A 369 -20.86 20.37 -12.68
C ALA A 369 -22.02 20.51 -11.67
N VAL A 370 -22.76 19.44 -11.45
CA VAL A 370 -23.77 19.32 -10.40
C VAL A 370 -23.36 18.18 -9.49
N VAL A 371 -23.13 18.49 -8.21
CA VAL A 371 -22.71 17.53 -7.20
C VAL A 371 -23.93 17.12 -6.38
N VAL A 372 -24.29 15.84 -6.45
CA VAL A 372 -25.45 15.24 -5.78
C VAL A 372 -24.98 14.34 -4.64
N TYR A 373 -25.56 14.50 -3.45
CA TYR A 373 -25.08 13.84 -2.24
C TYR A 373 -26.20 13.55 -1.24
N GLU A 374 -26.01 12.51 -0.42
CA GLU A 374 -26.78 12.27 0.81
C GLU A 374 -26.23 13.14 1.95
N ALA A 375 -27.05 13.49 2.95
CA ALA A 375 -26.69 14.41 4.03
C ALA A 375 -25.36 14.09 4.72
N ARG A 376 -25.04 12.81 4.93
CA ARG A 376 -23.78 12.36 5.55
C ARG A 376 -22.50 12.69 4.77
N HIS A 377 -22.61 13.17 3.53
CA HIS A 377 -21.47 13.51 2.68
C HIS A 377 -21.39 15.02 2.39
N GLU A 378 -22.07 15.85 3.19
CA GLU A 378 -22.15 17.29 2.96
C GLU A 378 -20.77 17.95 2.93
N THR A 379 -19.88 17.64 3.87
CA THR A 379 -18.55 18.28 3.93
C THR A 379 -17.74 18.03 2.65
N ALA A 380 -17.71 16.78 2.16
CA ALA A 380 -17.07 16.45 0.89
C ALA A 380 -17.73 17.16 -0.29
N ALA A 381 -19.06 17.17 -0.37
CA ALA A 381 -19.77 17.83 -1.47
C ALA A 381 -19.42 19.33 -1.54
N VAL A 382 -19.45 20.02 -0.39
CA VAL A 382 -19.09 21.45 -0.31
C VAL A 382 -17.65 21.69 -0.72
N GLU A 383 -16.69 20.90 -0.23
CA GLU A 383 -15.27 21.06 -0.57
C GLU A 383 -15.01 20.75 -2.06
N ILE A 384 -15.69 19.75 -2.64
CA ILE A 384 -15.65 19.46 -4.08
C ILE A 384 -16.12 20.68 -4.88
N VAL A 385 -17.30 21.23 -4.59
CA VAL A 385 -17.85 22.38 -5.34
C VAL A 385 -16.95 23.60 -5.22
N LYS A 386 -16.42 23.87 -4.03
CA LYS A 386 -15.44 24.95 -3.81
C LYS A 386 -14.20 24.78 -4.67
N ARG A 387 -13.65 23.57 -4.80
CA ARG A 387 -12.48 23.31 -5.64
C ARG A 387 -12.79 23.38 -7.13
N LEU A 388 -13.94 22.88 -7.57
CA LEU A 388 -14.39 23.00 -8.95
C LEU A 388 -14.59 24.46 -9.37
N ARG A 389 -15.18 25.29 -8.51
CA ARG A 389 -15.30 26.75 -8.74
C ARG A 389 -13.94 27.43 -8.86
N ARG A 390 -12.99 27.09 -7.97
CA ARG A 390 -11.59 27.56 -8.07
C ARG A 390 -10.89 27.08 -9.34
N ALA A 391 -11.32 25.98 -9.93
CA ALA A 391 -10.84 25.49 -11.23
C ALA A 391 -11.55 26.16 -12.43
N GLY A 392 -12.45 27.12 -12.19
CA GLY A 392 -13.16 27.86 -13.24
C GLY A 392 -14.47 27.21 -13.72
N LEU A 393 -14.92 26.11 -13.10
CA LEU A 393 -16.19 25.48 -13.46
C LEU A 393 -17.38 26.14 -12.75
N ARG A 394 -18.50 26.24 -13.47
CA ARG A 394 -19.80 26.50 -12.86
C ARG A 394 -20.22 25.24 -12.11
N ALA A 395 -20.09 25.23 -10.78
CA ALA A 395 -20.41 24.07 -9.96
C ALA A 395 -21.55 24.35 -8.96
N PHE A 396 -22.49 23.42 -8.86
CA PHE A 396 -23.70 23.51 -8.06
C PHE A 396 -23.80 22.33 -7.10
N LEU A 397 -24.39 22.56 -5.92
CA LEU A 397 -24.69 21.55 -4.92
C LEU A 397 -26.16 21.16 -5.00
N ARG A 398 -26.45 19.87 -4.84
CA ARG A 398 -27.82 19.37 -4.71
C ARG A 398 -27.89 18.22 -3.70
N PRO A 399 -28.41 18.44 -2.49
CA PRO A 399 -28.81 17.33 -1.63
C PRO A 399 -29.82 16.43 -2.35
N PHE A 400 -29.61 15.12 -2.30
CA PHE A 400 -30.52 14.16 -2.89
C PHE A 400 -31.81 14.09 -2.06
N THR A 401 -32.96 14.31 -2.70
CA THR A 401 -34.28 14.17 -2.07
C THR A 401 -35.15 13.16 -2.82
N SER A 402 -35.20 13.28 -4.15
CA SER A 402 -35.85 12.34 -5.05
C SER A 402 -35.27 12.47 -6.46
N ILE A 403 -35.54 11.47 -7.31
CA ILE A 403 -35.16 11.49 -8.72
C ILE A 403 -35.79 12.69 -9.45
N GLY A 404 -37.11 12.87 -9.34
CA GLY A 404 -37.83 13.93 -10.04
C GLY A 404 -37.34 15.33 -9.70
N ASP A 405 -37.11 15.58 -8.41
CA ASP A 405 -36.54 16.82 -7.91
C ASP A 405 -35.13 17.10 -8.46
N THR A 406 -34.27 16.07 -8.48
CA THR A 406 -32.91 16.18 -9.02
C THR A 406 -32.94 16.44 -10.53
N LEU A 407 -33.81 15.78 -11.29
CA LEU A 407 -33.97 16.02 -12.74
C LEU A 407 -34.45 17.43 -13.04
N ALA A 408 -35.42 17.94 -12.28
CA ALA A 408 -35.92 19.30 -12.43
C ALA A 408 -34.79 20.32 -12.22
N PHE A 409 -33.96 20.10 -11.18
CA PHE A 409 -32.78 20.93 -10.92
C PHE A 409 -31.74 20.86 -12.05
N LEU A 410 -31.44 19.67 -12.57
CA LEU A 410 -30.50 19.49 -13.69
C LEU A 410 -30.96 20.27 -14.93
N LYS A 411 -32.24 20.18 -15.29
CA LYS A 411 -32.82 20.91 -16.42
C LYS A 411 -32.73 22.42 -16.23
N LEU A 412 -33.05 22.92 -15.03
CA LEU A 412 -32.94 24.34 -14.69
C LEU A 412 -31.50 24.85 -14.86
N VAL A 413 -30.52 24.13 -14.29
CA VAL A 413 -29.12 24.55 -14.35
C VAL A 413 -28.57 24.52 -15.78
N LEU A 414 -28.95 23.51 -16.58
CA LEU A 414 -28.57 23.43 -17.99
C LEU A 414 -29.17 24.55 -18.85
N ALA A 415 -30.41 24.96 -18.57
CA ALA A 415 -31.06 26.07 -19.25
C ALA A 415 -30.38 27.41 -18.95
N LEU A 416 -30.02 27.65 -17.68
CA LEU A 416 -29.27 28.84 -17.25
C LEU A 416 -27.81 28.85 -17.72
N SER A 417 -27.34 27.77 -18.34
CA SER A 417 -25.95 27.59 -18.76
C SER A 417 -25.75 27.58 -20.27
N GLN A 418 -26.80 27.83 -21.06
CA GLN A 418 -26.61 28.14 -22.48
C GLN A 418 -25.99 29.53 -22.62
N PRO A 419 -25.01 29.72 -23.53
CA PRO A 419 -24.60 31.07 -23.88
C PRO A 419 -25.83 31.80 -24.42
N HIS A 420 -26.12 32.98 -23.88
CA HIS A 420 -26.96 33.93 -24.61
C HIS A 420 -26.28 34.13 -25.97
N THR A 421 -27.04 33.88 -27.03
CA THR A 421 -26.64 33.91 -28.43
C THR A 421 -26.00 35.22 -28.84
#